data_AF-A0A4P9WKC3-F1
#
_entry.id   AF-A0A4P9WKC3-F1
#
_cell.length_a   1.000
_cell.length_b   1.000
_cell.length_c   1.000
_cell.angle_alpha   90.00
_cell.angle_beta   90.00
_cell.angle_gamma   90.00
#
_symmetry.space_group_name_H-M   'P 1'
#
loop_
_entity.id
_entity.type
_entity.pdbx_description
1 polymer ?
#
loop_
_entity_poly.entity_id
_entity_poly.type
_entity_poly.pdbx_seq_one_letter_code
_entity_poly.pdbx_strand_id
1 'polypeptide(L)'
;MPFLLKSSTATALAVAFVAGLWTFAGDGGQQKPAVVSRAPRAPVTTGQCIDHPFGAAASLFNGFTLGDFHGVGSGLVEGRLAAGGSLTLDSYSVGKELPAVTADCSRTSAAMYANTIVAGGIITLPAGEFYNGHVVAGSSAKVTAKRSPSTCKVKTFLPSIDFEAAAHSLETLAAELASLSATGAIVESPADPAALHLTLSGKAVEVVECNAGMLVRAASIAVSPQSPKPPSSATLIINVVGADTVNVPALQAHWPFAQRKVIWNFVDATLLNLPHGLPPGSILALKAAVEGAGSVVGQLFAASYKGSIDFQIAPFDGCLPKVVPKTQSGQPPSSATTSL
;
A
#
# COMPACT_ATOMS: atom_id res chain seq x y z
N MET A 1 -8.32 -8.66 -64.61
CA MET A 1 -8.16 -7.20 -64.42
C MET A 1 -7.75 -6.97 -62.98
N PRO A 2 -6.49 -6.61 -62.69
CA PRO A 2 -6.01 -6.45 -61.32
C PRO A 2 -6.27 -5.02 -60.84
N PHE A 3 -6.79 -4.86 -59.62
CA PHE A 3 -6.90 -3.57 -58.94
C PHE A 3 -5.83 -3.47 -57.84
N LEU A 4 -5.11 -2.36 -57.90
CA LEU A 4 -3.91 -2.01 -57.16
C LEU A 4 -4.14 -1.81 -55.65
N LEU A 5 -3.26 -2.39 -54.85
CA LEU A 5 -3.03 -2.03 -53.45
C LEU A 5 -2.27 -0.70 -53.37
N LYS A 6 -2.85 0.31 -52.70
CA LYS A 6 -2.15 1.54 -52.31
C LYS A 6 -1.49 1.37 -50.94
N SER A 7 -0.17 1.47 -50.92
CA SER A 7 0.66 1.55 -49.71
C SER A 7 0.56 2.93 -49.06
N SER A 8 0.35 2.97 -47.75
CA SER A 8 0.44 4.19 -46.94
C SER A 8 1.88 4.37 -46.45
N THR A 9 2.51 5.47 -46.87
CA THR A 9 3.84 5.91 -46.43
C THR A 9 3.80 6.47 -45.01
N ALA A 10 4.68 5.96 -44.14
CA ALA A 10 4.95 6.52 -42.82
C ALA A 10 5.90 7.72 -42.96
N THR A 11 5.48 8.88 -42.46
CA THR A 11 6.31 10.09 -42.38
C THR A 11 7.20 9.99 -41.15
N ALA A 12 8.51 9.76 -41.36
CA ALA A 12 9.51 9.86 -40.32
C ALA A 12 9.85 11.35 -40.07
N LEU A 13 9.61 11.83 -38.85
CA LEU A 13 10.01 13.15 -38.40
C LEU A 13 11.50 13.08 -38.00
N ALA A 14 12.39 13.59 -38.85
CA ALA A 14 13.81 13.73 -38.53
C ALA A 14 14.02 14.97 -37.64
N VAL A 15 14.45 14.74 -36.39
CA VAL A 15 14.92 15.80 -35.49
C VAL A 15 16.40 16.00 -35.76
N ALA A 16 16.76 17.15 -36.34
CA ALA A 16 18.13 17.57 -36.53
C ALA A 16 18.72 18.05 -35.19
N PHE A 17 19.71 17.32 -34.67
CA PHE A 17 20.54 17.80 -33.57
C PHE A 17 21.62 18.73 -34.14
N VAL A 18 21.55 20.01 -33.80
CA VAL A 18 22.62 20.98 -34.02
C VAL A 18 23.67 20.77 -32.94
N ALA A 19 24.84 20.25 -33.33
CA ALA A 19 26.01 20.19 -32.46
C ALA A 19 26.60 21.59 -32.31
N GLY A 20 26.19 22.31 -31.26
CA GLY A 20 26.84 23.53 -30.80
C GLY A 20 28.03 23.18 -29.90
N LEU A 21 29.24 23.39 -30.41
CA LEU A 21 30.48 23.32 -29.64
C LEU A 21 30.50 24.46 -28.61
N TRP A 22 30.32 24.14 -27.32
CA TRP A 22 30.61 25.06 -26.23
C TRP A 22 31.87 24.57 -25.50
N THR A 23 32.97 25.30 -25.64
CA THR A 23 34.15 25.15 -24.79
C THR A 23 33.90 25.81 -23.44
N PHE A 24 33.73 25.00 -22.40
CA PHE A 24 33.84 25.47 -21.01
C PHE A 24 35.24 25.17 -20.49
N ALA A 25 36.01 26.23 -20.24
CA ALA A 25 37.16 26.21 -19.37
C ALA A 25 36.71 26.69 -17.98
N GLY A 26 37.11 26.00 -16.91
CA GLY A 26 37.06 26.56 -15.56
C GLY A 26 36.62 25.61 -14.45
N ASP A 27 37.60 25.26 -13.62
CA ASP A 27 37.57 24.80 -12.23
C ASP A 27 36.90 23.48 -11.83
N GLY A 28 37.79 22.50 -11.59
CA GLY A 28 37.51 21.30 -10.81
C GLY A 28 37.31 21.61 -9.33
N GLY A 29 36.08 21.95 -8.96
CA GLY A 29 35.59 21.83 -7.59
C GLY A 29 34.92 20.47 -7.41
N GLN A 30 35.54 19.54 -6.67
CA GLN A 30 34.85 18.34 -6.20
C GLN A 30 33.70 18.76 -5.26
N GLN A 31 32.47 18.82 -5.77
CA GLN A 31 31.29 18.90 -4.93
C GLN A 31 31.10 17.55 -4.23
N LYS A 32 31.52 17.50 -2.97
CA LYS A 32 31.17 16.45 -2.00
C LYS A 32 29.65 16.30 -2.00
N PRO A 33 29.09 15.10 -2.24
CA PRO A 33 27.65 14.91 -2.25
C PRO A 33 27.07 15.33 -0.90
N ALA A 34 26.02 16.16 -0.94
CA ALA A 34 25.29 16.58 0.24
C ALA A 34 24.72 15.34 0.93
N VAL A 35 25.29 14.98 2.08
CA VAL A 35 24.72 13.96 2.97
C VAL A 35 23.42 14.56 3.51
N VAL A 36 22.30 14.14 2.94
CA VAL A 36 20.96 14.46 3.47
C VAL A 36 20.89 13.85 4.87
N SER A 37 21.14 14.67 5.88
CA SER A 37 21.04 14.27 7.29
C SER A 37 19.57 13.96 7.59
N ARG A 38 19.23 12.67 7.68
CA ARG A 38 17.90 12.23 8.12
C ARG A 38 17.73 12.59 9.60
N ALA A 39 16.56 13.12 9.95
CA ALA A 39 16.20 13.42 11.33
C ALA A 39 16.39 12.19 12.24
N PRO A 40 16.79 12.38 13.51
CA PRO A 40 17.06 11.27 14.43
C PRO A 40 15.77 10.48 14.75
N ARG A 41 15.77 9.20 14.39
CA ARG A 41 14.64 8.26 14.55
C ARG A 41 14.12 8.17 15.98
N ALA A 42 12.81 7.92 16.11
CA ALA A 42 12.14 7.82 17.40
C ALA A 42 12.27 6.39 17.98
N PRO A 43 12.60 6.24 19.28
CA PRO A 43 12.56 4.94 19.93
C PRO A 43 11.12 4.42 20.05
N VAL A 44 10.94 3.11 19.87
CA VAL A 44 9.65 2.43 20.09
C VAL A 44 9.36 2.40 21.59
N THR A 45 8.26 3.01 22.02
CA THR A 45 7.80 2.96 23.42
C THR A 45 6.69 1.92 23.53
N THR A 46 6.77 1.01 24.51
CA THR A 46 5.87 -0.14 24.67
C THR A 46 4.48 0.19 25.26
N GLY A 47 3.96 1.39 25.00
CA GLY A 47 2.67 1.86 25.54
C GLY A 47 1.52 1.70 24.53
N GLN A 48 0.50 0.93 24.93
CA GLN A 48 -0.83 0.72 24.32
C GLN A 48 -0.93 0.62 22.79
N CYS A 49 -1.46 -0.51 22.32
CA CYS A 49 -1.77 -0.73 20.91
C CYS A 49 -2.79 0.29 20.40
N ILE A 50 -2.53 0.84 19.22
CA ILE A 50 -3.52 1.68 18.52
C ILE A 50 -4.69 0.79 18.08
N ASP A 51 -5.89 1.12 18.53
CA ASP A 51 -7.12 0.52 18.02
C ASP A 51 -7.40 1.04 16.60
N HIS A 52 -7.76 0.15 15.67
CA HIS A 52 -7.90 0.45 14.24
C HIS A 52 -6.73 1.26 13.67
N PRO A 53 -5.52 0.67 13.57
CA PRO A 53 -4.30 1.41 13.24
C PRO A 53 -4.35 2.15 11.90
N PHE A 54 -5.15 1.67 10.94
CA PHE A 54 -5.33 2.32 9.64
C PHE A 54 -6.45 3.37 9.63
N GLY A 55 -6.96 3.75 10.81
CA GLY A 55 -8.12 4.63 10.97
C GLY A 55 -9.45 3.88 10.87
N ALA A 56 -10.49 4.45 11.48
CA ALA A 56 -11.79 3.79 11.63
C ALA A 56 -12.45 3.42 10.28
N ALA A 57 -12.31 4.27 9.26
CA ALA A 57 -12.89 4.01 7.95
C ALA A 57 -12.05 3.02 7.13
N ALA A 58 -10.76 3.29 6.92
CA ALA A 58 -9.94 2.47 6.01
C ALA A 58 -9.69 1.06 6.55
N SER A 59 -9.64 0.88 7.88
CA SER A 59 -9.50 -0.45 8.51
C SER A 59 -10.63 -1.43 8.15
N LEU A 60 -11.78 -0.95 7.67
CA LEU A 60 -12.93 -1.79 7.28
C LEU A 60 -12.75 -2.46 5.91
N PHE A 61 -11.75 -2.05 5.13
CA PHE A 61 -11.58 -2.43 3.73
C PHE A 61 -10.34 -3.29 3.52
N ASN A 62 -10.46 -4.26 2.61
CA ASN A 62 -9.34 -5.10 2.17
C ASN A 62 -8.55 -4.44 1.04
N GLY A 63 -9.22 -3.67 0.19
CA GLY A 63 -8.58 -2.73 -0.72
C GLY A 63 -9.08 -1.32 -0.44
N PHE A 64 -8.15 -0.38 -0.25
CA PHE A 64 -8.44 1.02 -0.06
C PHE A 64 -7.45 1.84 -0.90
N THR A 65 -7.94 2.55 -1.91
CA THR A 65 -7.10 3.43 -2.74
C THR A 65 -7.47 4.88 -2.53
N LEU A 66 -6.48 5.77 -2.54
CA LEU A 66 -6.71 7.22 -2.42
C LEU A 66 -7.28 7.79 -3.71
N GLY A 67 -6.82 7.29 -4.85
CA GLY A 67 -7.31 7.57 -6.20
C GLY A 67 -8.09 6.40 -6.77
N ASP A 68 -7.76 6.03 -8.01
CA ASP A 68 -8.54 5.06 -8.79
C ASP A 68 -8.19 3.60 -8.47
N PHE A 69 -9.20 2.73 -8.62
CA PHE A 69 -9.04 1.28 -8.55
C PHE A 69 -9.55 0.63 -9.83
N HIS A 70 -8.66 -0.10 -10.53
CA HIS A 70 -8.98 -0.81 -11.76
C HIS A 70 -8.70 -2.31 -11.63
N GLY A 71 -9.72 -3.08 -11.25
CA GLY A 71 -9.68 -4.53 -11.23
C GLY A 71 -9.99 -5.09 -12.62
N VAL A 72 -9.15 -6.02 -13.11
CA VAL A 72 -9.34 -6.69 -14.40
C VAL A 72 -9.23 -8.20 -14.27
N GLY A 73 -9.87 -8.93 -15.18
CA GLY A 73 -9.80 -10.37 -15.23
C GLY A 73 -10.46 -11.02 -14.01
N SER A 74 -10.08 -12.26 -13.70
CA SER A 74 -10.72 -13.07 -12.66
C SER A 74 -10.26 -12.77 -11.24
N GLY A 75 -9.73 -11.56 -10.97
CA GLY A 75 -9.29 -11.20 -9.62
C GLY A 75 -10.46 -11.02 -8.65
N LEU A 76 -10.16 -11.09 -7.36
CA LEU A 76 -11.14 -11.00 -6.28
C LEU A 76 -10.63 -10.15 -5.13
N VAL A 77 -11.51 -9.35 -4.52
CA VAL A 77 -11.34 -8.86 -3.15
C VAL A 77 -12.30 -9.64 -2.25
N GLU A 78 -11.78 -10.48 -1.35
CA GLU A 78 -12.63 -11.32 -0.49
C GLU A 78 -13.48 -10.50 0.49
N GLY A 79 -12.95 -9.35 0.94
CA GLY A 79 -13.66 -8.41 1.80
C GLY A 79 -14.20 -7.17 1.08
N ARG A 80 -14.11 -6.01 1.73
CA ARG A 80 -14.65 -4.75 1.18
C ARG A 80 -13.61 -4.01 0.34
N LEU A 81 -14.09 -3.20 -0.61
CA LEU A 81 -13.28 -2.38 -1.48
C LEU A 81 -13.70 -0.89 -1.45
N ALA A 82 -12.74 0.00 -1.32
CA ALA A 82 -12.94 1.45 -1.42
C ALA A 82 -11.91 2.13 -2.34
N ALA A 83 -12.35 3.16 -3.05
CA ALA A 83 -11.51 4.02 -3.88
C ALA A 83 -11.92 5.50 -3.70
N GLY A 84 -10.99 6.39 -3.36
CA GLY A 84 -11.28 7.82 -3.27
C GLY A 84 -11.60 8.42 -4.64
N GLY A 85 -11.01 7.87 -5.70
CA GLY A 85 -11.33 8.18 -7.09
C GLY A 85 -12.45 7.31 -7.67
N SER A 86 -12.29 6.95 -8.93
CA SER A 86 -13.19 6.07 -9.68
C SER A 86 -12.80 4.60 -9.54
N LEU A 87 -13.80 3.73 -9.68
CA LEU A 87 -13.64 2.29 -9.53
C LEU A 87 -14.18 1.57 -10.76
N THR A 88 -13.32 0.80 -11.43
CA THR A 88 -13.68 -0.03 -12.58
C THR A 88 -13.30 -1.48 -12.31
N LEU A 89 -14.27 -2.39 -12.38
CA LEU A 89 -14.05 -3.83 -12.15
C LEU A 89 -14.57 -4.62 -13.35
N ASP A 90 -13.66 -5.11 -14.19
CA ASP A 90 -14.00 -5.93 -15.34
C ASP A 90 -13.75 -7.41 -15.05
N SER A 91 -14.85 -8.17 -14.91
CA SER A 91 -14.85 -9.60 -14.55
C SER A 91 -14.28 -9.91 -13.17
N TYR A 92 -14.18 -8.89 -12.32
CA TYR A 92 -13.54 -8.90 -11.02
C TYR A 92 -14.59 -8.88 -9.90
N SER A 93 -14.39 -9.66 -8.83
CA SER A 93 -15.41 -9.89 -7.80
C SER A 93 -15.05 -9.25 -6.45
N VAL A 94 -16.05 -8.96 -5.60
CA VAL A 94 -15.83 -8.32 -4.28
C VAL A 94 -16.76 -8.85 -3.20
N GLY A 95 -16.25 -9.12 -2.00
CA GLY A 95 -17.05 -9.33 -0.78
C GLY A 95 -17.46 -10.77 -0.50
N LYS A 96 -16.90 -11.74 -1.22
CA LYS A 96 -17.30 -13.16 -1.16
C LYS A 96 -17.21 -13.75 0.25
N GLU A 97 -16.20 -13.34 1.03
CA GLU A 97 -15.93 -13.85 2.38
C GLU A 97 -16.45 -12.90 3.48
N LEU A 98 -17.22 -11.87 3.11
CA LEU A 98 -17.93 -11.07 4.09
C LEU A 98 -19.06 -11.90 4.74
N PRO A 99 -19.40 -11.63 6.02
CA PRO A 99 -20.52 -12.29 6.68
C PRO A 99 -21.78 -12.24 5.82
N ALA A 100 -22.42 -13.40 5.65
CA ALA A 100 -23.56 -13.54 4.78
C ALA A 100 -24.71 -12.64 5.24
N VAL A 101 -25.23 -11.84 4.32
CA VAL A 101 -26.44 -11.05 4.56
C VAL A 101 -27.63 -11.90 4.13
N THR A 102 -28.32 -12.50 5.11
CA THR A 102 -29.23 -13.64 4.90
C THR A 102 -30.53 -13.35 4.15
N ALA A 103 -30.88 -12.09 3.89
CA ALA A 103 -32.02 -11.74 3.03
C ALA A 103 -32.03 -10.28 2.58
N ASP A 104 -31.54 -9.38 3.43
CA ASP A 104 -31.75 -7.96 3.23
C ASP A 104 -30.52 -7.14 3.61
N CYS A 105 -29.92 -6.50 2.60
CA CYS A 105 -28.82 -5.55 2.78
C CYS A 105 -29.24 -4.29 3.55
N SER A 106 -30.53 -4.09 3.82
CA SER A 106 -31.05 -3.07 4.74
C SER A 106 -30.90 -3.42 6.23
N ARG A 107 -30.69 -4.70 6.57
CA ARG A 107 -30.62 -5.21 7.95
C ARG A 107 -29.19 -5.44 8.47
N THR A 108 -28.21 -4.78 7.88
CA THR A 108 -26.85 -4.80 8.41
C THR A 108 -26.87 -4.08 9.76
N SER A 109 -26.60 -4.81 10.86
CA SER A 109 -26.40 -4.19 12.17
C SER A 109 -25.33 -3.09 12.06
N ALA A 110 -25.36 -2.08 12.94
CA ALA A 110 -24.38 -0.99 12.91
C ALA A 110 -22.90 -1.46 13.01
N ALA A 111 -22.67 -2.69 13.48
CA ALA A 111 -21.35 -3.34 13.48
C ALA A 111 -20.89 -3.83 12.09
N MET A 112 -21.81 -4.03 11.15
CA MET A 112 -21.53 -4.39 9.76
C MET A 112 -21.64 -3.14 8.90
N TYR A 113 -20.50 -2.65 8.39
CA TYR A 113 -20.51 -1.63 7.36
C TYR A 113 -21.27 -2.17 6.13
N ALA A 114 -22.40 -1.53 5.82
CA ALA A 114 -23.41 -2.04 4.88
C ALA A 114 -22.98 -2.02 3.41
N ASN A 115 -21.87 -1.36 3.11
CA ASN A 115 -21.39 -1.17 1.75
C ASN A 115 -20.18 -2.10 1.51
N THR A 116 -20.25 -2.90 0.46
CA THR A 116 -19.15 -3.77 0.02
C THR A 116 -18.19 -3.01 -0.88
N ILE A 117 -18.73 -2.13 -1.74
CA ILE A 117 -17.96 -1.30 -2.68
C ILE A 117 -18.33 0.15 -2.45
N VAL A 118 -17.32 1.00 -2.27
CA VAL A 118 -17.49 2.45 -2.15
C VAL A 118 -16.51 3.17 -3.07
N ALA A 119 -16.97 4.16 -3.83
CA ALA A 119 -16.08 5.04 -4.59
C ALA A 119 -16.46 6.51 -4.40
N GLY A 120 -15.48 7.40 -4.29
CA GLY A 120 -15.70 8.85 -4.30
C GLY A 120 -16.16 9.37 -5.67
N GLY A 121 -15.68 8.75 -6.75
CA GLY A 121 -15.98 9.10 -8.13
C GLY A 121 -17.07 8.24 -8.78
N ILE A 122 -16.75 7.74 -9.98
CA ILE A 122 -17.64 6.93 -10.81
C ILE A 122 -17.37 5.44 -10.55
N ILE A 123 -18.43 4.62 -10.52
CA ILE A 123 -18.32 3.16 -10.47
C ILE A 123 -18.74 2.54 -11.80
N THR A 124 -17.88 1.70 -12.37
CA THR A 124 -18.15 0.92 -13.59
C THR A 124 -17.90 -0.57 -13.35
N LEU A 125 -18.97 -1.38 -13.30
CA LEU A 125 -18.92 -2.82 -13.02
C LEU A 125 -19.57 -3.59 -14.18
N PRO A 126 -18.89 -3.76 -15.33
CA PRO A 126 -19.44 -4.43 -16.50
C PRO A 126 -19.71 -5.93 -16.29
N ALA A 127 -18.88 -6.60 -15.49
CA ALA A 127 -18.95 -8.04 -15.25
C ALA A 127 -18.37 -8.39 -13.86
N GLY A 128 -18.52 -9.65 -13.43
CA GLY A 128 -18.15 -10.12 -12.10
C GLY A 128 -19.34 -10.30 -11.15
N GLU A 129 -19.06 -10.61 -9.89
CA GLU A 129 -20.07 -10.74 -8.84
C GLU A 129 -19.63 -10.00 -7.58
N PHE A 130 -20.57 -9.27 -6.96
CA PHE A 130 -20.32 -8.67 -5.67
C PHE A 130 -21.33 -9.15 -4.64
N TYR A 131 -20.81 -9.38 -3.45
CA TYR A 131 -21.48 -10.12 -2.39
C TYR A 131 -21.72 -9.23 -1.16
N ASN A 132 -22.77 -9.54 -0.42
CA ASN A 132 -22.95 -9.17 0.99
C ASN A 132 -22.87 -7.67 1.32
N GLY A 133 -23.29 -6.80 0.41
CA GLY A 133 -23.43 -5.37 0.70
C GLY A 133 -23.71 -4.48 -0.51
N HIS A 134 -23.94 -3.21 -0.20
CA HIS A 134 -24.27 -2.18 -1.18
C HIS A 134 -23.06 -1.73 -2.01
N VAL A 135 -23.36 -1.17 -3.18
CA VAL A 135 -22.41 -0.39 -4.01
C VAL A 135 -22.78 1.07 -3.88
N VAL A 136 -21.83 1.93 -3.52
CA VAL A 136 -22.05 3.36 -3.32
C VAL A 136 -21.04 4.14 -4.16
N ALA A 137 -21.54 4.96 -5.08
CA ALA A 137 -20.73 5.89 -5.88
C ALA A 137 -21.02 7.33 -5.45
N GLY A 138 -19.97 8.15 -5.33
CA GLY A 138 -20.12 9.57 -5.03
C GLY A 138 -20.65 10.40 -6.21
N SER A 139 -20.48 9.92 -7.45
CA SER A 139 -21.00 10.58 -8.65
C SER A 139 -22.05 9.75 -9.39
N SER A 140 -21.64 8.72 -10.13
CA SER A 140 -22.54 7.89 -10.94
C SER A 140 -22.09 6.42 -10.90
N ALA A 141 -23.01 5.51 -11.18
CA ALA A 141 -22.72 4.08 -11.20
C ALA A 141 -23.33 3.39 -12.43
N LYS A 142 -22.50 2.66 -13.18
CA LYS A 142 -22.91 1.76 -14.26
C LYS A 142 -22.59 0.32 -13.85
N VAL A 143 -23.61 -0.42 -13.42
CA VAL A 143 -23.44 -1.75 -12.82
C VAL A 143 -24.28 -2.77 -13.58
N THR A 144 -23.61 -3.68 -14.28
CA THR A 144 -24.21 -4.87 -14.92
C THR A 144 -23.74 -6.17 -14.27
N ALA A 145 -22.68 -6.12 -13.46
CA ALA A 145 -22.20 -7.22 -12.63
C ALA A 145 -23.31 -7.80 -11.72
N LYS A 146 -23.19 -9.09 -11.40
CA LYS A 146 -24.16 -9.82 -10.58
C LYS A 146 -24.10 -9.35 -9.12
N ARG A 147 -25.28 -9.33 -8.51
CA ARG A 147 -25.51 -8.95 -7.11
C ARG A 147 -25.96 -10.15 -6.28
N SER A 148 -25.29 -10.38 -5.15
CA SER A 148 -25.65 -11.46 -4.23
C SER A 148 -25.66 -10.99 -2.76
N PRO A 149 -26.82 -10.88 -2.09
CA PRO A 149 -28.17 -11.11 -2.62
C PRO A 149 -28.61 -9.99 -3.58
N SER A 150 -29.59 -10.27 -4.43
CA SER A 150 -30.16 -9.29 -5.38
C SER A 150 -30.85 -8.09 -4.70
N THR A 151 -31.14 -8.19 -3.40
CA THR A 151 -31.71 -7.11 -2.58
C THR A 151 -30.72 -5.97 -2.34
N CYS A 152 -29.41 -6.22 -2.47
CA CYS A 152 -28.38 -5.19 -2.40
C CYS A 152 -28.55 -4.13 -3.49
N LYS A 153 -28.53 -2.87 -3.06
CA LYS A 153 -28.71 -1.70 -3.92
C LYS A 153 -27.40 -1.09 -4.41
N VAL A 154 -27.46 -0.50 -5.59
CA VAL A 154 -26.50 0.48 -6.09
C VAL A 154 -27.06 1.85 -5.73
N LYS A 155 -26.28 2.67 -5.05
CA LYS A 155 -26.69 3.97 -4.54
C LYS A 155 -25.73 5.04 -5.07
N THR A 156 -26.28 6.22 -5.33
CA THR A 156 -25.52 7.42 -5.71
C THR A 156 -25.80 8.51 -4.70
N PHE A 157 -24.84 8.75 -3.82
CA PHE A 157 -24.83 9.85 -2.84
C PHE A 157 -23.40 10.01 -2.33
N LEU A 158 -23.06 11.17 -1.77
CA LEU A 158 -21.74 11.40 -1.19
C LEU A 158 -21.40 10.25 -0.23
N PRO A 159 -20.34 9.47 -0.50
CA PRO A 159 -20.03 8.31 0.32
C PRO A 159 -19.79 8.78 1.75
N SER A 160 -20.21 7.96 2.72
CA SER A 160 -19.99 8.23 4.15
C SER A 160 -18.51 8.22 4.58
N ILE A 161 -17.60 8.02 3.63
CA ILE A 161 -16.15 7.98 3.88
C ILE A 161 -15.58 9.35 3.52
N ASP A 162 -14.97 10.00 4.50
CA ASP A 162 -14.08 11.12 4.27
C ASP A 162 -12.72 10.57 3.78
N PHE A 163 -12.56 10.48 2.46
CA PHE A 163 -11.35 9.95 1.84
C PHE A 163 -10.13 10.84 2.07
N GLU A 164 -10.31 12.14 2.23
CA GLU A 164 -9.22 13.08 2.50
C GLU A 164 -8.69 12.90 3.92
N ALA A 165 -9.58 12.84 4.92
CA ALA A 165 -9.18 12.55 6.30
C ALA A 165 -8.56 11.16 6.45
N ALA A 166 -9.09 10.16 5.74
CA ALA A 166 -8.51 8.81 5.71
C ALA A 166 -7.12 8.80 5.07
N ALA A 167 -6.93 9.50 3.94
CA ALA A 167 -5.62 9.66 3.29
C ALA A 167 -4.61 10.27 4.25
N HIS A 168 -4.95 11.39 4.89
CA HIS A 168 -4.07 12.08 5.82
C HIS A 168 -3.68 11.20 7.03
N SER A 169 -4.64 10.43 7.56
CA SER A 169 -4.39 9.50 8.66
C SER A 169 -3.43 8.38 8.27
N LEU A 170 -3.64 7.80 7.08
CA LEU A 170 -2.77 6.75 6.54
C LEU A 170 -1.35 7.26 6.25
N GLU A 171 -1.24 8.45 5.65
CA GLU A 171 0.05 9.08 5.34
C GLU A 171 0.85 9.38 6.60
N THR A 172 0.16 9.92 7.62
CA THR A 172 0.74 10.16 8.94
C THR A 172 1.26 8.85 9.54
N LEU A 173 0.44 7.79 9.54
CA LEU A 173 0.86 6.48 10.02
C LEU A 173 2.08 5.95 9.25
N ALA A 174 2.05 5.96 7.92
CA ALA A 174 3.16 5.46 7.10
C ALA A 174 4.48 6.21 7.39
N ALA A 175 4.40 7.52 7.59
CA ALA A 175 5.55 8.35 7.99
C ALA A 175 6.02 8.03 9.42
N GLU A 176 5.10 7.85 10.37
CA GLU A 176 5.41 7.44 11.74
C GLU A 176 6.12 6.08 11.76
N LEU A 177 5.61 5.09 11.05
CA LEU A 177 6.22 3.76 10.93
C LEU A 177 7.60 3.82 10.29
N ALA A 178 7.79 4.65 9.26
CA ALA A 178 9.08 4.89 8.63
C ALA A 178 10.10 5.58 9.57
N SER A 179 9.61 6.37 10.53
CA SER A 179 10.44 7.08 11.50
C SER A 179 10.93 6.20 12.67
N LEU A 180 10.37 5.00 12.85
CA LEU A 180 10.75 4.08 13.91
C LEU A 180 12.18 3.59 13.72
N SER A 181 12.94 3.55 14.82
CA SER A 181 14.26 2.92 14.83
C SER A 181 14.13 1.43 14.57
N ALA A 182 14.95 0.91 13.65
CA ALA A 182 15.04 -0.52 13.40
C ALA A 182 15.46 -1.26 14.69
N THR A 183 14.72 -2.31 15.04
CA THR A 183 15.05 -3.22 16.13
C THR A 183 15.82 -4.42 15.63
N GLY A 184 15.71 -4.72 14.34
CA GLY A 184 16.41 -5.79 13.64
C GLY A 184 17.09 -5.30 12.37
N ALA A 185 17.54 -6.25 11.55
CA ALA A 185 18.16 -5.97 10.26
C ALA A 185 17.73 -6.99 9.20
N ILE A 186 17.76 -6.57 7.95
CA ILE A 186 17.65 -7.46 6.78
C ILE A 186 19.01 -7.47 6.09
N VAL A 187 19.53 -8.65 5.84
CA VAL A 187 20.80 -8.85 5.12
C VAL A 187 20.62 -9.89 4.03
N GLU A 188 21.35 -9.76 2.93
CA GLU A 188 21.48 -10.82 1.93
C GLU A 188 22.28 -11.99 2.51
N SER A 189 21.90 -13.22 2.16
CA SER A 189 22.68 -14.39 2.52
C SER A 189 24.01 -14.38 1.76
N PRO A 190 25.15 -14.58 2.44
CA PRO A 190 26.44 -14.68 1.75
C PRO A 190 26.51 -15.85 0.75
N ALA A 191 25.74 -16.91 0.99
CA ALA A 191 25.70 -18.10 0.14
C ALA A 191 24.70 -17.98 -1.03
N ASP A 192 23.68 -17.14 -0.89
CA ASP A 192 22.64 -16.92 -1.88
C ASP A 192 22.12 -15.46 -1.79
N PRO A 193 22.59 -14.56 -2.67
CA PRO A 193 22.11 -13.17 -2.70
C PRO A 193 20.61 -13.01 -2.98
N ALA A 194 19.91 -14.06 -3.44
CA ALA A 194 18.46 -14.06 -3.60
C ALA A 194 17.73 -14.45 -2.29
N ALA A 195 18.44 -14.86 -1.25
CA ALA A 195 17.87 -15.16 0.07
C ALA A 195 18.13 -14.00 1.04
N LEU A 196 17.07 -13.41 1.59
CA LEU A 196 17.16 -12.38 2.62
C LEU A 196 16.97 -13.00 4.01
N HIS A 197 17.86 -12.67 4.93
CA HIS A 197 17.78 -13.07 6.34
C HIS A 197 17.37 -11.89 7.22
N LEU A 198 16.31 -12.08 8.00
CA LEU A 198 15.85 -11.15 9.02
C LEU A 198 16.48 -11.53 10.36
N THR A 199 17.25 -10.61 10.93
CA THR A 199 17.67 -10.69 12.33
C THR A 199 16.72 -9.85 13.17
N LEU A 200 16.07 -10.47 14.14
CA LEU A 200 15.11 -9.82 15.04
C LEU A 200 15.70 -9.56 16.42
N SER A 201 15.00 -8.78 17.26
CA SER A 201 15.43 -8.50 18.64
C SER A 201 14.68 -9.28 19.71
N GLY A 202 13.59 -9.96 19.36
CA GLY A 202 12.69 -10.66 20.29
C GLY A 202 11.63 -9.76 20.93
N LYS A 203 11.42 -8.54 20.41
CA LYS A 203 10.46 -7.56 20.94
C LYS A 203 9.04 -7.81 20.45
N ALA A 204 8.06 -7.21 21.16
CA ALA A 204 6.65 -7.25 20.77
C ALA A 204 6.37 -6.47 19.47
N VAL A 205 7.19 -5.49 19.13
CA VAL A 205 7.18 -4.81 17.83
C VAL A 205 8.58 -4.91 17.27
N GLU A 206 8.69 -5.55 16.12
CA GLU A 206 9.92 -5.65 15.34
C GLU A 206 9.84 -4.69 14.16
N VAL A 207 10.87 -3.87 14.00
CA VAL A 207 11.00 -2.92 12.90
C VAL A 207 12.28 -3.25 12.17
N VAL A 208 12.17 -3.47 10.87
CA VAL A 208 13.31 -3.71 9.99
C VAL A 208 13.22 -2.78 8.78
N GLU A 209 14.39 -2.40 8.25
CA GLU A 209 14.50 -1.64 7.01
C GLU A 209 14.97 -2.58 5.90
N CYS A 210 14.25 -2.56 4.78
CA CYS A 210 14.59 -3.31 3.58
C CYS A 210 14.96 -2.31 2.47
N ASN A 211 16.19 -2.37 1.98
CA ASN A 211 16.53 -1.63 0.78
C ASN A 211 15.79 -2.24 -0.42
N ALA A 212 15.06 -1.43 -1.18
CA ALA A 212 14.30 -1.89 -2.34
C ALA A 212 15.18 -2.60 -3.37
N GLY A 213 16.44 -2.18 -3.54
CA GLY A 213 17.42 -2.84 -4.41
C GLY A 213 17.74 -4.28 -4.00
N MET A 214 17.68 -4.61 -2.71
CA MET A 214 17.79 -6.00 -2.23
C MET A 214 16.49 -6.77 -2.53
N LEU A 215 15.34 -6.15 -2.22
CA LEU A 215 14.02 -6.77 -2.37
C LEU A 215 13.72 -7.20 -3.81
N VAL A 216 14.05 -6.37 -4.80
CA VAL A 216 13.78 -6.67 -6.21
C VAL A 216 14.58 -7.85 -6.77
N ARG A 217 15.63 -8.30 -6.06
CA ARG A 217 16.42 -9.49 -6.42
C ARG A 217 16.11 -10.72 -5.56
N ALA A 218 15.32 -10.56 -4.50
CA ALA A 218 15.11 -11.60 -3.52
C ALA A 218 14.10 -12.65 -3.99
N ALA A 219 14.48 -13.93 -3.99
CA ALA A 219 13.55 -15.05 -4.15
C ALA A 219 12.93 -15.47 -2.81
N SER A 220 13.60 -15.23 -1.69
CA SER A 220 13.09 -15.59 -0.37
C SER A 220 13.47 -14.59 0.71
N ILE A 221 12.66 -14.57 1.78
CA ILE A 221 12.87 -13.78 2.99
C ILE A 221 12.52 -14.64 4.20
N ALA A 222 13.45 -14.79 5.15
CA ALA A 222 13.26 -15.69 6.29
C ALA A 222 13.86 -15.13 7.57
N VAL A 223 13.26 -15.43 8.72
CA VAL A 223 13.87 -15.10 10.03
C VAL A 223 15.08 -16.01 10.24
N SER A 224 16.21 -15.38 10.51
CA SER A 224 17.46 -16.07 10.81
C SER A 224 17.29 -16.97 12.04
N PRO A 225 17.74 -18.25 12.01
CA PRO A 225 17.62 -19.18 13.13
C PRO A 225 18.25 -18.69 14.44
N GLN A 226 19.23 -17.78 14.35
CA GLN A 226 19.93 -17.20 15.50
C GLN A 226 19.18 -16.00 16.09
N SER A 227 18.09 -15.54 15.47
CA SER A 227 17.29 -14.44 15.99
C SER A 227 16.63 -14.86 17.31
N PRO A 228 16.64 -13.99 18.34
CA PRO A 228 15.74 -14.11 19.48
C PRO A 228 14.30 -14.29 18.99
N LYS A 229 13.59 -15.26 19.57
CA LYS A 229 12.21 -15.57 19.21
C LYS A 229 11.29 -14.46 19.72
N PRO A 230 10.57 -13.74 18.85
CA PRO A 230 9.56 -12.78 19.30
C PRO A 230 8.36 -13.50 19.92
N PRO A 231 7.57 -12.82 20.78
CA PRO A 231 6.32 -13.39 21.27
C PRO A 231 5.36 -13.67 20.11
N SER A 232 4.47 -14.66 20.24
CA SER A 232 3.49 -15.00 19.18
C SER A 232 2.53 -13.85 18.85
N SER A 233 2.40 -12.89 19.76
CA SER A 233 1.61 -11.68 19.55
C SER A 233 2.36 -10.57 18.81
N ALA A 234 3.65 -10.75 18.49
CA ALA A 234 4.49 -9.71 17.95
C ALA A 234 4.04 -9.21 16.57
N THR A 235 4.32 -7.94 16.32
CA THR A 235 4.09 -7.27 15.04
C THR A 235 5.41 -7.03 14.32
N LEU A 236 5.44 -7.31 13.03
CA LEU A 236 6.59 -7.03 12.16
C LEU A 236 6.25 -5.88 11.21
N ILE A 237 7.12 -4.87 11.20
CA ILE A 237 7.05 -3.71 10.31
C ILE A 237 8.28 -3.74 9.42
N ILE A 238 8.06 -3.87 8.11
CA ILE A 238 9.10 -3.88 7.10
C ILE A 238 8.99 -2.56 6.34
N ASN A 239 9.89 -1.62 6.62
CA ASN A 239 10.00 -0.37 5.88
C ASN A 239 10.85 -0.60 4.64
N VAL A 240 10.24 -0.60 3.46
CA VAL A 240 10.91 -0.72 2.16
C VAL A 240 11.27 0.67 1.65
N VAL A 241 12.56 0.93 1.44
CA VAL A 241 13.10 2.27 1.14
C VAL A 241 14.07 2.26 -0.04
N GLY A 242 14.30 3.43 -0.63
CA GLY A 242 15.42 3.68 -1.54
C GLY A 242 15.15 3.45 -3.02
N ALA A 243 13.89 3.31 -3.45
CA ALA A 243 13.54 3.31 -4.87
C ALA A 243 12.11 3.81 -5.10
N ASP A 244 11.93 4.60 -6.18
CA ASP A 244 10.62 5.05 -6.64
C ASP A 244 9.84 3.92 -7.33
N THR A 245 10.53 3.02 -8.03
CA THR A 245 9.94 1.84 -8.66
C THR A 245 10.42 0.57 -7.96
N VAL A 246 9.49 -0.23 -7.47
CA VAL A 246 9.78 -1.51 -6.82
C VAL A 246 9.08 -2.64 -7.55
N ASN A 247 9.87 -3.54 -8.15
CA ASN A 247 9.38 -4.73 -8.83
C ASN A 247 9.59 -5.93 -7.90
N VAL A 248 8.55 -6.33 -7.17
CA VAL A 248 8.68 -7.46 -6.26
C VAL A 248 8.62 -8.76 -7.07
N PRO A 249 9.66 -9.61 -7.00
CA PRO A 249 9.66 -10.90 -7.70
C PRO A 249 8.69 -11.89 -7.04
N ALA A 250 8.72 -13.16 -7.46
CA ALA A 250 8.03 -14.25 -6.77
C ALA A 250 8.69 -14.54 -5.40
N LEU A 251 8.49 -13.63 -4.44
CA LEU A 251 9.11 -13.65 -3.13
C LEU A 251 8.39 -14.65 -2.22
N GLN A 252 9.15 -15.56 -1.61
CA GLN A 252 8.63 -16.49 -0.59
C GLN A 252 9.02 -16.03 0.80
N ALA A 253 8.07 -15.97 1.74
CA ALA A 253 8.35 -15.64 3.13
C ALA A 253 8.29 -16.86 4.06
N HIS A 254 9.28 -16.98 4.93
CA HIS A 254 9.36 -18.01 5.96
C HIS A 254 9.63 -17.36 7.32
N TRP A 255 8.58 -16.95 8.03
CA TRP A 255 8.71 -16.31 9.32
C TRP A 255 7.64 -16.77 10.32
N PRO A 256 7.90 -16.64 11.64
CA PRO A 256 7.01 -17.15 12.68
C PRO A 256 5.84 -16.21 13.01
N PHE A 257 5.67 -15.11 12.27
CA PHE A 257 4.61 -14.14 12.51
C PHE A 257 3.28 -14.61 11.92
N ALA A 258 2.19 -14.32 12.64
CA ALA A 258 0.87 -14.42 12.06
C ALA A 258 0.73 -13.41 10.89
N GLN A 259 0.10 -13.86 9.81
CA GLN A 259 -0.06 -13.07 8.57
C GLN A 259 -0.73 -11.70 8.82
N ARG A 260 -1.63 -11.63 9.81
CA ARG A 260 -2.36 -10.42 10.24
C ARG A 260 -1.53 -9.45 11.09
N LYS A 261 -0.24 -9.73 11.30
CA LYS A 261 0.66 -8.93 12.14
C LYS A 261 1.89 -8.44 11.39
N VAL A 262 1.86 -8.49 10.07
CA VAL A 262 2.95 -7.99 9.21
C VAL A 262 2.45 -6.75 8.48
N ILE A 263 3.28 -5.70 8.46
CA ILE A 263 3.10 -4.50 7.63
C ILE A 263 4.29 -4.37 6.68
N TRP A 264 3.97 -4.24 5.40
CA TRP A 264 4.89 -3.81 4.35
C TRP A 264 4.66 -2.33 4.07
N ASN A 265 5.57 -1.48 4.54
CA ASN A 265 5.49 -0.04 4.36
C ASN A 265 6.45 0.40 3.24
N PHE A 266 5.94 0.62 2.04
CA PHE A 266 6.70 1.10 0.88
C PHE A 266 6.82 2.63 0.96
N VAL A 267 7.90 3.09 1.60
CA VAL A 267 8.05 4.49 2.03
C VAL A 267 8.26 5.45 0.85
N ASP A 268 9.07 5.02 -0.11
CA ASP A 268 9.55 5.85 -1.22
C ASP A 268 8.89 5.50 -2.56
N ALA A 269 8.23 4.34 -2.67
CA ALA A 269 7.73 3.84 -3.94
C ALA A 269 6.58 4.69 -4.49
N THR A 270 6.70 5.12 -5.75
CA THR A 270 5.66 5.73 -6.57
C THR A 270 5.07 4.75 -7.60
N LEU A 271 5.76 3.64 -7.86
CA LEU A 271 5.28 2.50 -8.63
C LEU A 271 5.66 1.20 -7.91
N LEU A 272 4.67 0.35 -7.65
CA LEU A 272 4.87 -0.95 -7.01
C LEU A 272 4.27 -2.05 -7.89
N ASN A 273 5.13 -2.89 -8.45
CA ASN A 273 4.73 -4.02 -9.28
C ASN A 273 4.77 -5.32 -8.47
N LEU A 274 3.63 -6.01 -8.41
CA LEU A 274 3.39 -7.27 -7.70
C LEU A 274 2.92 -8.35 -8.70
N PRO A 275 3.76 -8.78 -9.65
CA PRO A 275 3.37 -9.76 -10.69
C PRO A 275 2.91 -11.11 -10.11
N HIS A 276 3.33 -11.42 -8.88
CA HIS A 276 3.01 -12.67 -8.18
C HIS A 276 2.37 -12.43 -6.80
N GLY A 277 1.90 -11.21 -6.54
CA GLY A 277 1.44 -10.78 -5.24
C GLY A 277 2.60 -10.44 -4.31
N LEU A 278 2.37 -10.60 -3.01
CA LEU A 278 3.35 -10.32 -1.95
C LEU A 278 3.14 -11.34 -0.83
N PRO A 279 4.20 -11.71 -0.08
CA PRO A 279 3.98 -12.51 1.10
C PRO A 279 3.00 -11.86 2.08
N PRO A 280 2.29 -12.67 2.89
CA PRO A 280 1.20 -12.19 3.72
C PRO A 280 1.57 -10.99 4.60
N GLY A 281 0.65 -10.04 4.68
CA GLY A 281 0.81 -8.79 5.39
C GLY A 281 -0.03 -7.66 4.79
N SER A 282 -0.27 -6.62 5.58
CA SER A 282 -0.91 -5.40 5.08
C SER A 282 0.10 -4.50 4.37
N ILE A 283 -0.29 -3.93 3.24
CA ILE A 283 0.55 -3.12 2.36
C ILE A 283 0.17 -1.65 2.52
N LEU A 284 1.14 -0.83 2.93
CA LEU A 284 1.05 0.64 2.89
C LEU A 284 1.95 1.12 1.74
N ALA A 285 1.34 1.59 0.65
CA ALA A 285 2.02 2.09 -0.54
C ALA A 285 1.33 3.37 -1.04
N LEU A 286 1.16 4.35 -0.14
CA LEU A 286 0.26 5.50 -0.30
C LEU A 286 0.69 6.49 -1.39
N LYS A 287 1.95 6.43 -1.84
CA LYS A 287 2.47 7.19 -2.98
C LYS A 287 2.45 6.39 -4.28
N ALA A 288 2.22 5.08 -4.20
CA ALA A 288 2.43 4.16 -5.30
C ALA A 288 1.16 3.92 -6.10
N ALA A 289 1.29 3.99 -7.43
CA ALA A 289 0.44 3.20 -8.32
C ALA A 289 0.85 1.73 -8.16
N VAL A 290 -0.07 0.88 -7.73
CA VAL A 290 0.17 -0.56 -7.55
C VAL A 290 -0.35 -1.30 -8.76
N GLU A 291 0.49 -2.11 -9.40
CA GLU A 291 0.08 -3.00 -10.47
C GLU A 291 0.43 -4.45 -10.15
N GLY A 292 -0.40 -5.42 -10.56
CA GLY A 292 -0.04 -6.81 -10.30
C GLY A 292 -1.09 -7.88 -10.57
N ALA A 293 -0.72 -9.10 -10.22
CA ALA A 293 -1.51 -10.32 -10.29
C ALA A 293 -1.10 -11.27 -9.15
N GLY A 294 -1.70 -12.46 -9.07
CA GLY A 294 -1.40 -13.42 -8.01
C GLY A 294 -2.25 -13.18 -6.77
N SER A 295 -1.70 -13.37 -5.57
CA SER A 295 -2.48 -13.24 -4.33
C SER A 295 -1.77 -12.44 -3.26
N VAL A 296 -2.55 -11.66 -2.52
CA VAL A 296 -2.13 -10.93 -1.33
C VAL A 296 -3.06 -11.32 -0.19
N VAL A 297 -2.49 -11.85 0.88
CA VAL A 297 -3.22 -12.14 2.12
C VAL A 297 -3.02 -10.97 3.07
N GLY A 298 -4.00 -10.06 3.14
CA GLY A 298 -3.87 -8.84 3.91
C GLY A 298 -4.83 -7.73 3.48
N GLN A 299 -4.43 -6.49 3.77
CA GLN A 299 -5.08 -5.27 3.32
C GLN A 299 -4.14 -4.48 2.41
N LEU A 300 -4.68 -3.77 1.42
CA LEU A 300 -3.94 -2.86 0.55
C LEU A 300 -4.40 -1.42 0.78
N PHE A 301 -3.44 -0.53 1.05
CA PHE A 301 -3.61 0.92 1.05
C PHE A 301 -2.65 1.54 0.05
N ALA A 302 -3.16 2.14 -1.02
CA ALA A 302 -2.31 2.62 -2.13
C ALA A 302 -2.80 3.94 -2.74
N ALA A 303 -1.94 4.63 -3.50
CA ALA A 303 -2.37 5.79 -4.27
C ALA A 303 -3.40 5.39 -5.33
N SER A 304 -3.12 4.33 -6.08
CA SER A 304 -4.05 3.73 -7.05
C SER A 304 -3.72 2.26 -7.25
N TYR A 305 -4.63 1.52 -7.89
CA TYR A 305 -4.41 0.11 -8.21
C TYR A 305 -4.88 -0.26 -9.62
N LYS A 306 -4.14 -1.15 -10.28
CA LYS A 306 -4.54 -1.79 -11.54
C LYS A 306 -4.07 -3.24 -11.62
N GLY A 307 -4.99 -4.18 -11.83
CA GLY A 307 -4.59 -5.57 -12.06
C GLY A 307 -5.60 -6.62 -11.61
N SER A 308 -5.11 -7.84 -11.42
CA SER A 308 -5.91 -9.04 -11.16
C SER A 308 -5.48 -9.80 -9.89
N ILE A 309 -4.94 -9.11 -8.89
CA ILE A 309 -4.58 -9.70 -7.59
C ILE A 309 -5.85 -10.24 -6.89
N ASP A 310 -5.73 -11.40 -6.26
CA ASP A 310 -6.67 -11.94 -5.29
C ASP A 310 -6.30 -11.46 -3.87
N PHE A 311 -7.07 -10.50 -3.35
CA PHE A 311 -6.93 -9.97 -1.99
C PHE A 311 -7.73 -10.83 -1.02
N GLN A 312 -7.04 -11.71 -0.29
CA GLN A 312 -7.64 -12.59 0.72
C GLN A 312 -7.83 -11.87 2.06
N ILE A 313 -8.92 -12.21 2.76
CA ILE A 313 -9.35 -11.48 3.95
C ILE A 313 -8.45 -11.75 5.17
N ALA A 314 -7.50 -10.84 5.40
CA ALA A 314 -6.68 -10.84 6.60
C ALA A 314 -6.51 -9.42 7.18
N PRO A 315 -7.57 -8.85 7.81
CA PRO A 315 -7.46 -7.60 8.54
C PRO A 315 -6.33 -7.63 9.55
N PHE A 316 -5.56 -6.55 9.61
CA PHE A 316 -4.47 -6.42 10.55
C PHE A 316 -4.99 -6.42 12.00
N ASP A 317 -4.40 -7.26 12.84
CA ASP A 317 -4.72 -7.39 14.28
C ASP A 317 -3.47 -7.26 15.17
N GLY A 318 -2.37 -6.76 14.57
CA GLY A 318 -1.14 -6.46 15.28
C GLY A 318 -1.25 -5.23 16.18
N CYS A 319 -0.22 -5.04 16.99
CA CYS A 319 -0.08 -3.92 17.90
C CYS A 319 0.92 -2.93 17.32
N LEU A 320 0.47 -1.73 16.98
CA LEU A 320 1.38 -0.65 16.58
C LEU A 320 1.75 0.21 17.78
N PRO A 321 3.03 0.60 17.91
CA PRO A 321 3.47 1.48 18.97
C PRO A 321 2.94 2.88 18.70
N LYS A 322 2.48 3.57 19.75
CA LYS A 322 2.20 5.00 19.65
C LYS A 322 3.53 5.76 19.55
N VAL A 323 3.74 6.50 18.47
CA VAL A 323 4.89 7.41 18.38
C VAL A 323 4.59 8.60 19.28
N VAL A 324 5.35 8.75 20.37
CA VAL A 324 5.29 9.98 21.17
C VAL A 324 6.20 10.99 20.48
N PRO A 325 5.68 12.15 20.04
CA PRO A 325 6.52 13.20 19.47
C PRO A 325 7.62 13.54 20.47
N LYS A 326 8.89 13.55 20.03
CA LYS A 326 9.98 14.06 20.88
C LYS A 326 9.64 15.51 21.18
N THR A 327 9.26 15.83 22.42
CA THR A 327 9.16 17.21 22.88
C THR A 327 10.49 17.88 22.54
N GLN A 328 10.48 18.91 21.71
CA GLN A 328 11.69 19.63 21.34
C GLN A 328 12.26 20.29 22.60
N SER A 329 13.14 19.57 23.28
CA SER A 329 13.96 20.05 24.38
C SER A 329 15.00 21.01 23.79
N GLY A 330 14.63 22.28 23.63
CA GLY A 330 15.61 23.28 23.22
C GLY A 330 15.11 24.61 22.69
N GLN A 331 13.91 25.09 23.08
CA GLN A 331 13.66 26.53 22.94
C GLN A 331 14.19 27.22 24.21
N PRO A 332 15.34 27.94 24.16
CA PRO A 332 15.82 28.70 25.30
C PRO A 332 14.76 29.75 25.69
N PRO A 333 14.59 30.04 26.99
CA PRO A 333 13.64 31.04 27.43
C PRO A 333 13.95 32.38 26.75
N SER A 334 12.95 32.90 26.03
CA SER A 334 12.98 34.26 25.47
C SER A 334 13.18 35.22 26.65
N SER A 335 14.35 35.86 26.69
CA SER A 335 14.66 36.85 27.71
C SER A 335 13.81 38.08 27.47
N ALA A 336 12.79 38.26 28.30
CA ALA A 336 12.00 39.48 28.33
C ALA A 336 12.93 40.67 28.64
N THR A 337 13.12 41.54 27.65
CA THR A 337 13.79 42.83 27.84
C THR A 337 12.79 43.76 28.51
N THR A 338 12.99 44.00 29.81
CA THR A 338 12.32 45.09 30.51
C THR A 338 13.00 46.39 30.11
N SER A 339 12.34 47.21 29.30
CA SER A 339 12.71 48.61 29.11
C SER A 339 12.23 49.41 30.32
N LEU A 340 13.17 50.10 30.98
CA LEU A 340 12.92 51.17 31.96
C LEU A 340 12.42 52.44 31.26
#